data_AF-A0A1Q1G982-F1
#
_entry.id   AF-A0A1Q1G982-F1
#
_cell.length_a   1.000
_cell.length_b   1.000
_cell.length_c   1.000
_cell.angle_alpha   90.00
_cell.angle_beta   90.00
_cell.angle_gamma   90.00
#
_symmetry.space_group_name_H-M   'P 1'
#
loop_
_entity.id
_entity.type
_entity.pdbx_description
1 polymer ?
#
loop_
_entity_poly.entity_id
_entity_poly.type
_entity_poly.pdbx_seq_one_letter_code
_entity_poly.pdbx_strand_id
1 'polypeptide(L)'
;GIRATDLNQGVVYGTFTPETQQDEVLINRLDYDAIFGTALNRFCVQAAIGHPLTVYGKGGQTRGYLDIRDTVRCVEIAIANPAKTGEFRVFNQFTEQFSVNDLAKLVIRA
;
A
#
# COMPACT_ATOMS: atom_id res chain seq x y z
N GLY A 1 -9.29 7.91 -30.45
CA GLY A 1 -8.07 7.98 -29.60
C GLY A 1 -8.14 6.91 -28.53
N ILE A 2 -7.00 6.57 -27.92
CA ILE A 2 -6.93 5.63 -26.78
C ILE A 2 -7.73 6.18 -25.59
N ARG A 3 -8.31 5.29 -24.78
CA ARG A 3 -8.90 5.62 -23.47
C ARG A 3 -7.96 5.10 -22.39
N ALA A 4 -7.62 5.93 -21.41
CA ALA A 4 -6.67 5.56 -20.37
C ALA A 4 -7.02 6.20 -19.03
N THR A 5 -6.66 5.51 -17.95
CA THR A 5 -6.79 6.00 -16.57
C THR A 5 -5.50 5.66 -15.85
N ASP A 6 -4.78 6.69 -15.44
CA ASP A 6 -3.53 6.58 -14.69
C ASP A 6 -3.82 6.60 -13.20
N LEU A 7 -3.39 5.54 -12.50
CA LEU A 7 -3.63 5.34 -11.08
C LEU A 7 -2.31 5.62 -10.33
N ASN A 8 -2.12 6.87 -9.92
CA ASN A 8 -0.93 7.32 -9.19
C ASN A 8 -1.04 6.88 -7.73
N GLN A 9 -0.65 5.63 -7.49
CA GLN A 9 -0.87 4.93 -6.24
C GLN A 9 0.15 5.27 -5.16
N GLY A 10 -0.35 5.36 -3.92
CA GLY A 10 0.47 5.45 -2.72
C GLY A 10 1.14 4.14 -2.32
N VAL A 11 1.75 4.12 -1.14
CA VAL A 11 2.40 2.92 -0.60
C VAL A 11 1.35 1.94 -0.08
N VAL A 12 1.38 0.71 -0.58
CA VAL A 12 0.47 -0.37 -0.15
C VAL A 12 0.97 -0.99 1.15
N TYR A 13 0.05 -1.28 2.06
CA TYR A 13 0.27 -2.13 3.23
C TYR A 13 -0.72 -3.30 3.30
N GLY A 14 -0.36 -4.32 4.06
CA GLY A 14 -1.15 -5.55 4.20
C GLY A 14 -0.84 -6.60 3.14
N THR A 15 -1.30 -7.83 3.39
CA THR A 15 -1.07 -9.00 2.51
C THR A 15 -2.37 -9.75 2.18
N PHE A 16 -3.39 -9.60 3.03
CA PHE A 16 -4.64 -10.35 2.91
C PHE A 16 -5.74 -9.55 2.20
N THR A 17 -6.43 -10.24 1.29
CA THR A 17 -7.74 -9.85 0.75
C THR A 17 -8.73 -10.99 1.00
N PRO A 18 -10.05 -10.77 0.90
CA PRO A 18 -11.03 -11.83 1.08
C PRO A 18 -10.78 -13.06 0.19
N GLU A 19 -10.19 -12.87 -0.99
CA GLU A 19 -9.84 -13.93 -1.94
C GLU A 19 -8.58 -14.69 -1.53
N THR A 20 -7.51 -13.98 -1.12
CA THR A 20 -6.23 -14.62 -0.77
C THR A 20 -6.27 -15.37 0.57
N GLN A 21 -7.30 -15.13 1.38
CA GLN A 21 -7.54 -15.83 2.65
C GLN A 21 -8.34 -17.13 2.52
N GLN A 22 -8.80 -17.49 1.32
CA GLN A 22 -9.68 -18.67 1.14
C GLN A 22 -8.91 -19.99 1.25
N ASP A 23 -7.63 -20.01 0.88
CA ASP A 23 -6.78 -21.19 0.91
C ASP A 23 -5.31 -20.78 1.08
N GLU A 24 -4.50 -21.61 1.75
CA GLU A 24 -3.07 -21.37 1.93
C GLU A 24 -2.31 -21.22 0.61
N VAL A 25 -2.73 -21.90 -0.46
CA VAL A 25 -2.09 -21.78 -1.78
C VAL A 25 -2.32 -20.42 -2.44
N LEU A 26 -3.29 -19.64 -1.94
CA LEU A 26 -3.64 -18.32 -2.46
C LEU A 26 -3.00 -17.19 -1.64
N ILE A 27 -2.23 -17.51 -0.60
CA ILE A 27 -1.55 -16.51 0.23
C ILE A 27 -0.64 -15.65 -0.64
N ASN A 28 -0.83 -14.34 -0.51
CA ASN A 28 -0.02 -13.37 -1.23
C ASN A 28 1.36 -13.23 -0.59
N ARG A 29 2.32 -12.69 -1.35
CA ARG A 29 3.64 -12.33 -0.80
C ARG A 29 3.53 -11.21 0.23
N LEU A 30 4.47 -11.20 1.17
CA LEU A 30 4.72 -10.09 2.09
C LEU A 30 6.23 -9.83 2.16
N ASP A 31 6.65 -8.73 1.55
CA ASP A 31 8.06 -8.37 1.47
C ASP A 31 8.48 -7.52 2.66
N TYR A 32 9.59 -7.91 3.30
CA TYR A 32 10.16 -7.21 4.45
C TYR A 32 11.66 -6.96 4.33
N ASP A 33 12.28 -7.38 3.23
CA ASP A 33 13.67 -7.04 2.92
C ASP A 33 13.81 -5.53 2.65
N ALA A 34 15.05 -5.04 2.56
CA ALA A 34 15.33 -3.62 2.37
C ALA A 34 15.25 -3.15 0.91
N ILE A 35 14.98 -4.06 -0.03
CA ILE A 35 14.95 -3.82 -1.47
C ILE A 35 13.50 -3.63 -1.94
N PHE A 36 12.61 -4.59 -1.65
CA PHE A 36 11.21 -4.57 -2.06
C PHE A 36 10.24 -4.25 -0.92
N GLY A 37 10.63 -4.51 0.32
CA GLY A 37 9.78 -4.22 1.48
C GLY A 37 9.49 -2.72 1.62
N THR A 38 8.23 -2.39 1.88
CA THR A 38 7.77 -1.00 2.09
C THR A 38 7.63 -0.68 3.58
N ALA A 39 7.57 0.62 3.92
CA ALA A 39 7.75 1.12 5.28
C ALA A 39 6.88 0.42 6.34
N LEU A 40 5.55 0.42 6.18
CA LEU A 40 4.63 -0.15 7.17
C LEU A 40 4.78 -1.67 7.29
N ASN A 41 4.83 -2.39 6.15
CA ASN A 41 5.02 -3.84 6.15
C ASN A 41 6.33 -4.24 6.84
N ARG A 42 7.44 -3.54 6.54
CA ARG A 42 8.73 -3.74 7.20
C ARG A 42 8.65 -3.48 8.70
N PHE A 43 7.99 -2.40 9.13
CA PHE A 43 7.87 -2.08 10.56
C PHE A 43 7.07 -3.14 11.31
N CYS A 44 5.98 -3.65 10.73
CA CYS A 44 5.22 -4.74 11.34
C CYS A 44 6.09 -6.01 11.53
N VAL A 45 6.86 -6.40 10.51
CA VAL A 45 7.76 -7.57 10.63
C VAL A 45 8.88 -7.31 11.64
N GLN A 46 9.49 -6.12 11.62
CA GLN A 46 10.54 -5.74 12.59
C GLN A 46 10.03 -5.80 14.02
N ALA A 47 8.85 -5.25 14.30
CA ALA A 47 8.22 -5.32 15.61
C ALA A 47 7.95 -6.77 16.04
N ALA A 48 7.42 -7.61 15.14
CA ALA A 48 7.11 -9.00 15.44
C ALA A 48 8.34 -9.84 15.84
N ILE A 49 9.53 -9.52 15.31
CA ILE A 49 10.79 -10.19 15.65
C ILE A 49 11.61 -9.47 16.73
N GLY A 50 11.09 -8.38 17.31
CA GLY A 50 11.80 -7.59 18.32
C GLY A 50 12.98 -6.75 17.77
N HIS A 51 13.03 -6.54 16.45
CA HIS A 51 14.03 -5.68 15.82
C HIS A 51 13.61 -4.20 15.95
N PRO A 52 14.52 -3.26 16.29
CA PRO A 52 14.21 -1.84 16.30
C PRO A 52 13.67 -1.34 14.97
N LEU A 53 12.63 -0.50 14.98
CA LEU A 53 12.04 0.00 13.74
C LEU A 53 13.03 0.87 12.96
N THR A 54 13.25 0.55 11.68
CA THR A 54 14.28 1.20 10.86
C THR A 54 13.79 2.54 10.30
N VAL A 55 13.79 3.59 11.13
CA VAL A 55 13.51 4.97 10.70
C VAL A 55 14.75 5.56 10.01
N TYR A 56 14.63 5.93 8.73
CA TYR A 56 15.75 6.50 7.98
C TYR A 56 15.80 8.02 8.08
N GLY A 57 16.96 8.53 8.52
CA GLY A 57 17.19 9.96 8.73
C GLY A 57 16.27 10.52 9.81
N LYS A 58 15.61 11.65 9.54
CA LYS A 58 14.73 12.32 10.51
C LYS A 58 13.33 11.68 10.65
N GLY A 59 12.96 10.75 9.76
CA GLY A 59 11.63 10.11 9.74
C GLY A 59 10.46 11.01 9.33
N GLY A 60 10.72 12.22 8.82
CA GLY A 60 9.70 13.19 8.41
C GLY A 60 9.18 13.01 6.98
N GLN A 61 9.59 11.96 6.27
CA GLN A 61 9.14 11.70 4.91
C GLN A 61 7.66 11.29 4.94
N THR A 62 6.79 12.11 4.34
CA THR A 62 5.34 11.85 4.27
C THR A 62 4.94 11.28 2.92
N ARG A 63 4.10 10.25 2.90
CA ARG A 63 3.53 9.63 1.69
C ARG A 63 2.06 9.27 1.92
N GLY A 64 1.34 9.10 0.81
CA GLY A 64 0.02 8.48 0.82
C GLY A 64 0.15 6.97 1.01
N TYR A 65 -0.75 6.38 1.81
CA TYR A 65 -0.84 4.95 2.06
C TYR A 65 -2.26 4.46 1.77
N LEU A 66 -2.38 3.17 1.48
CA LEU A 66 -3.66 2.47 1.36
C LEU A 66 -3.49 0.98 1.67
N ASP A 67 -4.58 0.36 2.10
CA ASP A 67 -4.66 -1.08 2.30
C ASP A 67 -4.65 -1.80 0.94
N ILE A 68 -4.09 -3.00 0.88
CA ILE A 68 -4.13 -3.86 -0.32
C ILE A 68 -5.56 -4.16 -0.78
N ARG A 69 -6.52 -4.23 0.15
CA ARG A 69 -7.95 -4.39 -0.17
C ARG A 69 -8.51 -3.18 -0.94
N ASP A 70 -8.05 -1.97 -0.64
CA ASP A 70 -8.44 -0.77 -1.38
C ASP A 70 -7.77 -0.73 -2.75
N THR A 71 -6.59 -1.33 -2.90
CA THR A 71 -5.90 -1.42 -4.20
C THR A 71 -6.76 -2.19 -5.21
N VAL A 72 -7.23 -3.38 -4.86
CA VAL A 72 -8.09 -4.18 -5.75
C VAL A 72 -9.43 -3.49 -6.01
N ARG A 73 -10.00 -2.84 -4.98
CA ARG A 73 -11.27 -2.10 -5.12
C ARG A 73 -11.15 -0.88 -6.04
N CYS A 74 -10.07 -0.10 -5.95
CA CYS A 74 -9.84 1.05 -6.81
C CYS A 74 -9.68 0.65 -8.28
N VAL A 75 -8.97 -0.45 -8.54
CA VAL A 75 -8.83 -1.00 -9.90
C VAL A 75 -10.19 -1.44 -10.45
N GLU A 76 -10.99 -2.16 -9.66
CA GLU A 76 -12.34 -2.55 -10.04
C GLU A 76 -13.22 -1.33 -10.38
N ILE A 77 -13.19 -0.28 -9.55
CA ILE A 77 -13.93 0.97 -9.78
C ILE A 77 -13.49 1.64 -11.10
N ALA A 78 -12.18 1.70 -11.37
CA ALA A 78 -11.65 2.30 -12.59
C ALA A 78 -12.07 1.53 -13.85
N ILE A 79 -12.16 0.20 -13.77
CA ILE A 79 -12.65 -0.68 -14.84
C ILE A 79 -14.16 -0.49 -15.05
N ALA A 80 -14.95 -0.52 -13.98
CA ALA A 80 -16.41 -0.39 -14.02
C ALA A 80 -16.87 0.98 -14.54
N ASN A 81 -16.03 2.00 -14.38
CA ASN A 81 -16.29 3.37 -14.85
C ASN A 81 -15.19 3.78 -15.82
N PRO A 82 -15.16 3.27 -17.07
CA PRO A 82 -14.03 3.46 -17.97
C PRO A 82 -13.90 4.91 -18.47
N ALA A 83 -12.69 5.32 -18.81
CA ALA A 83 -12.44 6.57 -19.52
C ALA A 83 -13.14 6.58 -20.90
N LYS A 84 -13.54 7.76 -21.37
CA LYS A 84 -14.09 7.97 -22.71
C LYS A 84 -13.01 7.75 -23.77
N THR A 85 -13.44 7.46 -25.00
CA THR A 85 -12.52 7.36 -26.15
C THR A 85 -11.75 8.67 -26.32
N GLY A 86 -10.41 8.61 -26.27
CA GLY A 86 -9.54 9.80 -26.35
C GLY A 86 -9.29 10.51 -25.01
N GLU A 87 -9.86 10.03 -23.91
CA GLU A 87 -9.68 10.63 -22.58
C GLU A 87 -8.53 9.95 -21.82
N PHE A 88 -7.73 10.78 -21.15
CA PHE A 88 -6.71 10.37 -20.19
C PHE A 88 -7.09 10.89 -18.80
N ARG A 89 -7.60 10.00 -17.95
CA ARG A 89 -7.93 10.33 -16.55
C ARG A 89 -6.74 10.08 -15.65
N VAL A 90 -6.68 10.80 -14.54
CA VAL A 90 -5.64 10.63 -13.51
C VAL A 90 -6.31 10.59 -12.15
N PHE A 91 -6.03 9.55 -11.37
CA PHE A 91 -6.47 9.44 -9.98
C PHE A 91 -5.26 9.32 -9.06
N ASN A 92 -5.25 10.09 -7.97
CA ASN A 92 -4.31 9.89 -6.88
C ASN A 92 -4.89 8.83 -5.95
N GLN A 93 -4.32 7.63 -5.98
CA GLN A 93 -4.88 6.47 -5.32
C GLN A 93 -4.18 6.21 -3.98
N PHE A 94 -4.67 6.88 -2.93
CA PHE A 94 -4.32 6.62 -1.54
C PHE A 94 -5.49 7.06 -0.64
N THR A 95 -5.55 6.55 0.58
CA THR A 95 -6.63 6.87 1.54
C THR A 95 -6.18 7.87 2.59
N GLU A 96 -4.96 7.73 3.09
CA GLU A 96 -4.43 8.51 4.20
C GLU A 96 -2.97 8.91 3.95
N GLN A 97 -2.49 9.92 4.68
CA GLN A 97 -1.10 10.35 4.63
C GLN A 97 -0.42 10.12 5.99
N PHE A 98 0.77 9.51 5.95
CA PHE A 98 1.57 9.29 7.15
C PHE A 98 3.02 9.68 6.90
N SER A 99 3.65 10.28 7.91
CA SER A 99 5.11 10.32 7.97
C SER A 99 5.66 8.98 8.46
N VAL A 100 6.93 8.70 8.19
CA VAL A 100 7.62 7.50 8.73
C VAL A 100 7.56 7.48 10.27
N ASN A 101 7.66 8.64 10.91
CA ASN A 101 7.51 8.76 12.37
C ASN A 101 6.09 8.43 12.86
N ASP A 102 5.05 8.76 12.08
CA ASP A 102 3.68 8.42 12.43
C ASP A 102 3.47 6.90 12.37
N LEU A 103 3.98 6.26 11.31
CA LEU A 103 3.95 4.80 11.18
C LEU A 103 4.67 4.10 12.35
N ALA A 104 5.88 4.58 12.70
CA ALA A 104 6.63 4.01 13.82
C ALA A 104 5.86 4.09 15.14
N LYS A 105 5.22 5.23 15.41
CA LYS A 105 4.37 5.41 16.61
C LYS A 105 3.15 4.51 16.61
N LEU A 106 2.51 4.33 15.45
CA LEU A 106 1.34 3.46 15.32
C LEU A 106 1.71 2.00 15.58
N VAL A 107 2.79 1.50 14.97
CA VAL A 107 3.25 0.13 15.15
C VAL A 107 3.67 -0.17 16.59
N ILE A 108 4.34 0.78 17.28
CA ILE A 108 4.75 0.59 18.68
C ILE A 108 3.56 0.55 19.65
N ARG A 109 2.44 1.20 19.30
CA ARG A 109 1.23 1.25 20.15
C ARG A 109 0.32 0.05 19.98
N ALA A 110 0.42 -0.65 18.85
CA ALA A 110 -0.42 -1.80 18.51
C ALA A 110 0.03 -3.05 19.28
#